data_AF-A0AB36X6E2-F1
#
_entry.id   AF-A0AB36X6E2-F1
#
_cell.length_a   1.000
_cell.length_b   1.000
_cell.length_c   1.000
_cell.angle_alpha   90.00
_cell.angle_beta   90.00
_cell.angle_gamma   90.00
#
_symmetry.space_group_name_H-M   'P 1'
#
loop_
_entity.id
_entity.type
_entity.pdbx_description
1 polymer ?
#
loop_
_entity_poly.entity_id
_entity_poly.type
_entity_poly.pdbx_seq_one_letter_code
_entity_poly.pdbx_strand_id
1 'polypeptide(L)'
;MTSYKTQRRLSLIFRYTLLSILAVVWLIPIIWIVLVSFSFNDTGFVSTFWPGKFTLSNYTGIFTSDQFPFVNGIINTLFVSVVSTILSTFVTISVAYALSRLRCRLRKPFLQIALILGMFPGFMAMMAW
;
A
#
# COMPACT_ATOMS: atom_id res chain seq x y z
N MET A 1 -24.08 39.74 9.15
CA MET A 1 -23.98 38.58 8.21
C MET A 1 -22.54 38.31 7.70
N THR A 2 -21.50 39.01 8.14
CA THR A 2 -20.10 38.86 7.67
C THR A 2 -19.28 37.80 8.43
N SER A 3 -19.67 37.42 9.65
CA SER A 3 -18.89 36.51 10.53
C SER A 3 -18.78 35.06 9.99
N TYR A 4 -19.85 34.51 9.42
CA TYR A 4 -19.87 33.12 8.91
C TYR A 4 -18.91 32.89 7.73
N LYS A 5 -18.72 33.87 6.85
CA LYS A 5 -17.82 33.74 5.68
C LYS A 5 -16.35 33.74 6.10
N THR A 6 -15.99 34.57 7.08
CA THR A 6 -14.61 34.67 7.61
C THR A 6 -14.24 33.44 8.43
N GLN A 7 -15.12 32.96 9.31
CA GLN A 7 -14.88 31.72 10.06
C GLN A 7 -14.74 30.49 9.16
N ARG A 8 -15.52 30.43 8.06
CA ARG A 8 -15.38 29.37 7.06
C ARG A 8 -14.04 29.42 6.31
N ARG A 9 -13.57 30.62 5.93
CA ARG A 9 -12.24 30.79 5.30
C ARG A 9 -11.10 30.42 6.26
N LEU A 10 -11.18 30.82 7.52
CA LEU A 10 -10.17 30.49 8.53
C LEU A 10 -10.10 28.97 8.79
N SER A 11 -11.26 28.31 8.90
CA SER A 11 -11.32 26.85 9.04
C SER A 11 -10.78 26.11 7.82
N LEU A 12 -11.03 26.63 6.61
CA LEU A 12 -10.48 26.06 5.38
C LEU A 12 -8.96 26.19 5.34
N ILE A 13 -8.42 27.39 5.59
CA ILE A 13 -6.96 27.63 5.62
C ILE A 13 -6.31 26.72 6.66
N PHE A 14 -6.87 26.64 7.88
CA PHE A 14 -6.35 25.76 8.91
C PHE A 14 -6.33 24.28 8.49
N ARG A 15 -7.42 23.78 7.89
CA ARG A 15 -7.49 22.41 7.35
C ARG A 15 -6.44 22.18 6.26
N TYR A 16 -6.33 23.07 5.29
CA TYR A 16 -5.36 22.92 4.20
C TYR A 16 -3.92 22.99 4.68
N THR A 17 -3.60 23.90 5.61
CA THR A 17 -2.28 23.99 6.22
C THR A 17 -1.96 22.71 7.01
N LEU A 18 -2.91 22.20 7.82
CA LEU A 18 -2.74 20.96 8.55
C LEU A 18 -2.53 19.77 7.61
N LEU A 19 -3.36 19.63 6.56
CA LEU A 19 -3.21 18.58 5.55
C LEU A 19 -1.86 18.69 4.82
N SER A 20 -1.41 19.90 4.49
CA SER A 20 -0.12 20.13 3.83
C SER A 20 1.06 19.74 4.71
N ILE A 21 1.03 20.09 6.01
CA ILE A 21 2.07 19.69 6.96
C ILE A 21 2.09 18.18 7.10
N LEU A 22 0.92 17.54 7.24
CA LEU A 22 0.81 16.10 7.33
C LEU A 22 1.38 15.42 6.07
N ALA A 23 1.03 15.91 4.88
CA ALA A 23 1.56 15.40 3.63
C ALA A 23 3.09 15.47 3.57
N VAL A 24 3.69 16.59 3.99
CA VAL A 24 5.16 16.73 4.04
C VAL A 24 5.78 15.70 4.99
N VAL A 25 5.23 15.51 6.19
CA VAL A 25 5.72 14.52 7.15
C VAL A 25 5.69 13.10 6.57
N TRP A 26 4.63 12.75 5.84
CA TRP A 26 4.50 11.46 5.17
C TRP A 26 5.42 11.28 3.96
N LEU A 27 5.86 12.37 3.32
CA LEU A 27 6.81 12.32 2.20
C LEU A 27 8.27 12.14 2.65
N ILE A 28 8.63 12.55 3.87
CA ILE A 28 9.99 12.38 4.42
C ILE A 28 10.54 10.95 4.25
N PRO A 29 9.85 9.87 4.68
CA PRO A 29 10.36 8.51 4.52
C PRO A 29 10.50 8.10 3.05
N ILE A 30 9.61 8.59 2.17
CA ILE A 30 9.67 8.32 0.73
C ILE A 30 10.92 8.96 0.13
N ILE A 31 11.19 10.22 0.46
CA ILE A 31 12.40 10.94 0.02
C ILE A 31 13.65 10.22 0.52
N TRP A 32 13.65 9.78 1.77
CA TRP A 32 14.77 9.03 2.35
C TRP A 32 15.05 7.72 1.58
N ILE A 33 14.02 6.93 1.25
CA ILE A 33 14.15 5.71 0.45
C ILE A 33 14.76 6.02 -0.93
N VAL A 34 14.32 7.10 -1.58
CA VAL A 34 14.86 7.53 -2.87
C VAL A 34 16.34 7.90 -2.75
N LEU A 35 16.71 8.69 -1.74
CA LEU A 35 18.12 9.07 -1.49
C LEU A 35 19.01 7.85 -1.24
N VAL A 36 18.53 6.89 -0.44
CA VAL A 36 19.21 5.62 -0.18
C VAL A 36 19.39 4.82 -1.47
N SER A 37 18.38 4.79 -2.34
CA SER A 37 18.46 4.07 -3.62
C SER A 37 19.58 4.58 -4.53
N PHE A 38 19.87 5.89 -4.51
CA PHE A 38 20.97 6.52 -5.25
C PHE A 38 22.31 6.53 -4.51
N SER A 39 22.38 5.99 -3.29
CA SER A 39 23.60 6.04 -2.48
C SER A 39 24.54 4.87 -2.77
N PHE A 40 25.84 5.16 -2.92
CA PHE A 40 26.85 4.10 -3.09
C PHE A 40 27.14 3.44 -1.75
N ASN A 41 26.77 2.16 -1.58
CA ASN A 41 27.11 1.37 -0.39
C ASN A 41 27.52 -0.04 -0.80
N ASP A 42 28.75 -0.41 -0.49
CA ASP A 42 29.31 -1.74 -0.77
C ASP A 42 28.89 -2.77 0.31
N THR A 43 28.48 -2.29 1.48
CA THR A 43 28.21 -3.10 2.68
C THR A 43 26.73 -3.37 2.94
N GLY A 44 25.82 -2.92 2.06
CA GLY A 44 24.38 -3.15 2.18
C GLY A 44 23.65 -2.36 3.29
N PHE A 45 24.36 -1.63 4.14
CA PHE A 45 23.78 -0.84 5.23
C PHE A 45 24.06 0.66 5.05
N VAL A 46 22.99 1.45 4.91
CA VAL A 46 23.07 2.91 4.81
C VAL A 46 22.68 3.50 6.17
N SER A 47 23.66 3.88 6.96
CA SER A 47 23.46 4.48 8.29
C SER A 47 23.34 6.01 8.27
N THR A 48 23.39 6.64 7.09
CA THR A 48 23.43 8.10 6.94
C THR A 48 22.18 8.63 6.24
N PHE A 49 21.58 9.70 6.75
CA PHE A 49 20.41 10.35 6.14
C PHE A 49 20.72 11.01 4.79
N TRP A 50 21.96 11.47 4.60
CA TRP A 50 22.46 12.05 3.36
C TRP A 50 23.64 11.23 2.83
N PRO A 51 23.57 10.70 1.60
CA PRO A 51 24.65 9.89 1.07
C PRO A 51 25.86 10.75 0.68
N GLY A 52 27.05 10.34 1.09
CA GLY A 52 28.30 11.05 0.77
C GLY A 52 28.68 10.96 -0.72
N LYS A 53 28.22 9.92 -1.43
CA LYS A 53 28.42 9.73 -2.87
C LYS A 53 27.14 9.22 -3.53
N PHE A 54 26.72 9.91 -4.59
CA PHE A 54 25.61 9.49 -5.44
C PHE A 54 26.13 8.58 -6.56
N THR A 55 25.48 7.45 -6.80
CA THR A 55 25.81 6.49 -7.86
C THR A 55 24.54 5.89 -8.47
N LEU A 56 24.65 5.43 -9.71
CA LEU A 56 23.63 4.60 -10.38
C LEU A 56 23.98 3.11 -10.33
N SER A 57 25.07 2.73 -9.66
CA SER A 57 25.59 1.36 -9.58
C SER A 57 24.56 0.36 -9.03
N ASN A 58 23.71 0.76 -8.09
CA ASN A 58 22.68 -0.11 -7.51
C ASN A 58 21.64 -0.51 -8.57
N TYR A 59 21.22 0.43 -9.41
CA TYR A 59 20.26 0.16 -10.48
C TYR A 59 20.89 -0.73 -11.56
N THR A 60 22.11 -0.42 -12.01
CA THR A 60 22.79 -1.25 -13.01
C THR A 60 23.08 -2.66 -12.48
N GLY A 61 23.39 -2.80 -11.19
CA GLY A 61 23.59 -4.09 -10.54
C GLY A 61 22.34 -4.96 -10.59
N ILE A 62 21.16 -4.41 -10.28
CA ILE A 62 19.89 -5.15 -10.30
C ILE A 62 19.50 -5.64 -11.71
N PHE A 63 19.83 -4.89 -12.76
CA PHE A 63 19.50 -5.26 -14.15
C PHE A 63 20.56 -6.15 -14.83
N THR A 64 21.80 -6.16 -14.34
CA THR A 64 22.92 -6.89 -14.97
C THR A 64 23.27 -8.18 -14.23
N SER A 65 22.87 -8.33 -12.97
CA SER A 65 23.22 -9.51 -12.17
C SER A 65 22.28 -10.70 -12.43
N ASP A 66 22.84 -11.80 -12.92
CA ASP A 66 22.13 -13.08 -13.12
C ASP A 66 21.72 -13.77 -11.79
N GLN A 67 22.28 -13.34 -10.66
CA GLN A 67 21.99 -13.90 -9.34
C GLN A 67 20.58 -13.57 -8.83
N PHE A 68 19.99 -12.45 -9.26
CA PHE A 68 18.65 -12.04 -8.85
C PHE A 68 17.85 -11.60 -10.08
N PRO A 69 16.96 -12.47 -10.62
CA PRO A 69 16.15 -12.12 -11.78
C PRO A 69 15.02 -11.17 -11.38
N PHE A 70 15.38 -9.93 -11.07
CA PHE A 70 14.49 -8.89 -10.55
C PHE A 70 13.35 -8.59 -11.52
N VAL A 71 13.66 -8.53 -12.81
CA VAL A 71 12.66 -8.32 -13.88
C VAL A 71 11.64 -9.46 -13.90
N ASN A 72 12.08 -10.71 -13.76
CA ASN A 72 11.18 -11.87 -13.71
C ASN A 72 10.33 -11.85 -12.43
N GLY A 73 10.90 -11.40 -11.30
CA GLY A 73 10.16 -11.21 -10.05
C GLY A 73 9.04 -10.17 -10.19
N ILE A 74 9.33 -9.04 -10.84
CA ILE A 74 8.30 -8.01 -11.13
C ILE A 74 7.23 -8.57 -12.06
N ILE A 75 7.61 -9.25 -13.15
CA ILE A 75 6.64 -9.80 -14.11
C ILE A 75 5.76 -10.86 -13.45
N ASN A 76 6.34 -11.74 -12.64
CA ASN A 76 5.59 -12.78 -11.93
C ASN A 76 4.62 -12.18 -10.91
N THR A 77 5.08 -11.24 -10.08
CA THR A 77 4.20 -10.57 -9.09
C THR A 77 3.09 -9.78 -9.78
N LEU A 78 3.40 -9.06 -10.86
CA LEU A 78 2.40 -8.34 -11.65
C LEU A 78 1.35 -9.29 -12.24
N PHE A 79 1.78 -10.39 -12.86
CA PHE A 79 0.89 -11.39 -13.43
C PHE A 79 -0.03 -11.99 -12.35
N VAL A 80 0.55 -12.44 -11.23
CA VAL A 80 -0.20 -13.03 -10.11
C VAL A 80 -1.17 -12.00 -9.50
N SER A 81 -0.75 -10.76 -9.29
CA SER A 81 -1.61 -9.70 -8.74
C SER A 81 -2.78 -9.36 -9.66
N VAL A 82 -2.55 -9.26 -10.98
CA VAL A 82 -3.62 -8.97 -11.95
C VAL A 82 -4.63 -10.12 -12.01
N VAL A 83 -4.16 -11.35 -12.18
CA VAL A 83 -5.03 -12.53 -12.27
C VAL A 83 -5.82 -12.73 -10.97
N SER A 84 -5.17 -12.63 -9.81
CA SER A 84 -5.83 -12.75 -8.51
C SER A 84 -6.84 -11.62 -8.27
N THR A 85 -6.55 -10.38 -8.68
CA THR A 85 -7.50 -9.27 -8.54
C THR A 85 -8.75 -9.50 -9.38
N ILE A 86 -8.60 -9.93 -10.63
CA ILE A 86 -9.74 -10.18 -11.53
C ILE A 86 -10.60 -11.32 -10.99
N LEU A 87 -9.99 -12.46 -10.64
CA LEU A 87 -10.71 -13.62 -10.11
C LEU A 87 -11.40 -13.31 -8.78
N SER A 88 -10.69 -12.70 -7.83
CA SER A 88 -11.25 -12.31 -6.54
C SER A 88 -12.41 -11.34 -6.72
N THR A 89 -12.25 -10.31 -7.56
CA THR A 89 -13.32 -9.32 -7.81
C THR A 89 -14.56 -9.98 -8.42
N PHE A 90 -14.38 -10.87 -9.40
CA PHE A 90 -15.50 -11.59 -10.02
C PHE A 90 -16.30 -12.42 -9.00
N VAL A 91 -15.60 -13.17 -8.14
CA VAL A 91 -16.23 -13.96 -7.07
C VAL A 91 -16.89 -13.04 -6.04
N THR A 92 -16.21 -12.00 -5.58
CA THR A 92 -16.73 -11.05 -4.59
C THR A 92 -17.99 -10.36 -5.10
N ILE A 93 -18.03 -9.92 -6.35
CA ILE A 93 -19.23 -9.30 -6.94
C ILE A 93 -20.36 -10.31 -7.05
N SER A 94 -20.09 -11.53 -7.48
CA SER A 94 -21.10 -12.60 -7.59
C SER A 94 -21.74 -12.91 -6.23
N VAL A 95 -20.91 -13.05 -5.19
CA VAL A 95 -21.34 -13.28 -3.81
C VAL A 95 -22.10 -12.06 -3.28
N ALA A 96 -21.58 -10.85 -3.49
CA ALA A 96 -22.24 -9.61 -3.06
C ALA A 96 -23.60 -9.42 -3.73
N TYR A 97 -23.73 -9.77 -5.01
CA TYR A 97 -24.99 -9.69 -5.76
C TYR A 97 -26.02 -10.69 -5.23
N ALA A 98 -25.63 -11.97 -5.04
CA ALA A 98 -26.49 -12.98 -4.45
C ALA A 98 -26.98 -12.55 -3.05
N LEU A 99 -26.05 -12.07 -2.22
CA LEU A 99 -26.32 -11.63 -0.86
C LEU A 99 -27.06 -10.29 -0.77
N SER A 100 -27.08 -9.48 -1.83
CA SER A 100 -27.81 -8.21 -1.90
C SER A 100 -29.22 -8.39 -2.49
N ARG A 101 -29.39 -9.15 -3.58
CA ARG A 101 -30.68 -9.33 -4.28
C ARG A 101 -31.51 -10.58 -3.94
N LEU A 102 -30.92 -11.77 -3.79
CA LEU A 102 -31.66 -12.99 -3.43
C LEU A 102 -32.02 -13.01 -1.94
N ARG A 103 -33.28 -12.77 -1.54
CA ARG A 103 -33.78 -12.74 -0.13
C ARG A 103 -33.58 -14.08 0.62
N CYS A 104 -32.35 -14.54 0.77
CA CYS A 104 -31.97 -15.74 1.48
C CYS A 104 -32.12 -15.49 2.99
N ARG A 105 -32.83 -16.40 3.66
CA ARG A 105 -33.05 -16.36 5.11
C ARG A 105 -31.74 -16.41 5.93
N LEU A 106 -30.66 -16.94 5.35
CA LEU A 106 -29.32 -17.12 5.94
C LEU A 106 -28.35 -15.91 5.77
N ARG A 107 -28.78 -14.79 5.19
CA ARG A 107 -27.88 -13.63 4.94
C ARG A 107 -27.19 -13.07 6.19
N LYS A 108 -27.94 -12.87 7.26
CA LYS A 108 -27.45 -12.28 8.53
C LYS A 108 -26.43 -13.17 9.24
N PRO A 109 -26.70 -14.45 9.52
CA PRO A 109 -25.72 -15.31 10.17
C PRO A 109 -24.47 -15.54 9.31
N PHE A 110 -24.60 -15.63 7.99
CA PHE A 110 -23.45 -15.76 7.08
C PHE A 110 -22.50 -14.55 7.17
N LEU A 111 -23.05 -13.32 7.15
CA LEU A 111 -22.25 -12.10 7.30
C LEU A 111 -21.55 -12.02 8.67
N GLN A 112 -22.23 -12.41 9.75
CA GLN A 112 -21.66 -12.39 11.09
C GLN A 112 -20.51 -13.39 11.24
N ILE A 113 -20.66 -14.61 10.71
CA ILE A 113 -19.60 -15.61 10.72
C ILE A 113 -18.41 -15.13 9.87
N ALA A 114 -18.65 -14.58 8.69
CA ALA A 114 -17.59 -14.04 7.83
C ALA A 114 -16.79 -12.90 8.51
N LEU A 115 -17.48 -12.02 9.25
CA LEU A 115 -16.83 -10.95 10.02
C LEU A 115 -15.98 -11.51 11.16
N ILE A 116 -16.52 -12.47 11.93
CA ILE A 116 -15.78 -13.11 13.03
C ILE A 116 -14.54 -13.81 12.50
N LEU A 117 -14.66 -14.57 11.40
CA LEU A 117 -13.53 -15.23 10.74
C LEU A 117 -12.50 -14.22 10.21
N GLY A 118 -12.95 -13.08 9.69
CA GLY A 118 -12.05 -12.01 9.21
C GLY A 118 -11.28 -11.28 10.30
N MET A 119 -11.73 -11.35 11.56
CA MET A 119 -11.02 -10.79 12.72
C MET A 119 -9.93 -11.72 13.24
N PHE A 120 -9.91 -13.00 12.81
CA PHE A 120 -8.86 -13.91 13.23
C PHE A 120 -7.50 -13.48 12.61
N PRO A 121 -6.44 -13.42 13.42
CA PRO A 121 -5.13 -13.01 12.95
C PRO A 121 -4.56 -13.93 11.86
N GLY A 122 -4.15 -13.33 10.74
CA GLY A 122 -3.58 -14.07 9.60
C GLY A 122 -2.29 -14.84 9.90
N PHE A 123 -1.55 -14.47 10.96
CA PHE A 123 -0.33 -15.20 11.34
C PHE A 123 -0.61 -16.62 11.84
N MET A 124 -1.81 -16.90 12.39
CA MET A 124 -2.19 -18.26 12.76
C MET A 124 -2.40 -19.15 11.53
N ALA A 125 -2.86 -18.56 10.43
CA ALA A 125 -2.98 -19.27 9.17
C ALA A 125 -1.60 -19.65 8.62
N MET A 126 -0.58 -18.79 8.75
CA MET A 126 0.77 -19.05 8.20
C MET A 126 1.43 -20.33 8.71
N MET A 127 1.08 -20.84 9.90
CA MET A 127 1.59 -22.12 10.41
C MET A 127 0.86 -23.35 9.85
N ALA A 128 -0.31 -23.15 9.24
CA ALA A 128 -1.15 -24.22 8.71
C ALA A 128 -0.98 -24.41 7.18
N TRP A 129 -0.17 -23.57 6.52
CA TRP A 129 0.16 -23.65 5.09
C TRP A 129 1.54 -24.26 4.86
#